data_AF-A0A526RU74-F1
#
_entry.id   AF-A0A526RU74-F1
#
_cell.length_a   1.000
_cell.length_b   1.000
_cell.length_c   1.000
_cell.angle_alpha   90.00
_cell.angle_beta   90.00
_cell.angle_gamma   90.00
#
_symmetry.space_group_name_H-M   'P 1'
#
loop_
_entity.id
_entity.type
_entity.pdbx_description
1 polymer ?
#
loop_
_entity_poly.entity_id
_entity_poly.type
_entity_poly.pdbx_seq_one_letter_code
_entity_poly.pdbx_strand_id
1 'polypeptide(L)'
;PVLGAGTLAMITKDSKAARAFIEFLKMPLAHEIWMAQGGFVTPFKGVNKDAYASDALKKQGEILANASTFRFDGSDLMPGKIGAGSFWTGMIDLVGGKSAQDVATDIQKSWDAIK
;
A
#
# COMPACT_ATOMS: atom_id res chain seq x y z
N PRO A 1 -6.75 -5.69 10.45
CA PRO A 1 -6.79 -5.05 9.11
C PRO A 1 -5.54 -4.17 8.91
N VAL A 2 -5.03 -4.09 7.69
CA VAL A 2 -3.89 -3.23 7.30
C VAL A 2 -4.29 -2.39 6.10
N LEU A 3 -3.87 -1.13 6.09
CA LEU A 3 -4.02 -0.19 4.98
C LEU A 3 -2.65 0.00 4.31
N GLY A 4 -2.61 0.09 2.99
CA GLY A 4 -1.39 0.47 2.29
C GLY A 4 -1.58 0.58 0.78
N ALA A 5 -0.48 0.85 0.09
CA ALA A 5 -0.39 0.75 -1.36
C ALA A 5 0.16 -0.64 -1.77
N GLY A 6 0.11 -0.95 -3.06
CA GLY A 6 0.64 -2.21 -3.58
C GLY A 6 0.89 -2.17 -5.08
N THR A 7 1.74 -3.08 -5.55
CA THR A 7 2.04 -3.26 -6.97
C THR A 7 1.35 -4.52 -7.48
N LEU A 8 0.66 -4.40 -8.61
CA LEU A 8 0.04 -5.52 -9.31
C LEU A 8 0.76 -5.75 -10.64
N ALA A 9 1.09 -7.01 -10.93
CA ALA A 9 1.58 -7.42 -12.23
C ALA A 9 0.43 -8.04 -13.03
N MET A 10 0.24 -7.58 -14.27
CA MET A 10 -0.80 -8.08 -15.17
C MET A 10 -0.24 -8.27 -16.58
N ILE A 11 -0.76 -9.29 -17.27
CA ILE A 11 -0.45 -9.54 -18.68
C ILE A 11 -1.37 -8.67 -19.53
N THR A 12 -0.83 -7.66 -20.19
CA THR A 12 -1.58 -6.81 -21.13
C THR A 12 -1.62 -7.38 -22.55
N LYS A 13 -0.60 -8.18 -22.93
CA LYS A 13 -0.55 -8.95 -24.17
C LYS A 13 -0.08 -10.37 -23.89
N ASP A 14 -0.93 -11.34 -24.20
CA ASP A 14 -0.64 -12.74 -23.93
C ASP A 14 0.51 -13.28 -24.78
N SER A 15 1.41 -14.01 -24.14
CA SER A 15 2.52 -14.72 -24.78
C SER A 15 3.10 -15.76 -23.82
N LYS A 16 3.83 -16.75 -24.37
CA LYS A 16 4.55 -17.74 -23.56
C LYS A 16 5.53 -17.07 -22.58
N ALA A 17 6.22 -16.00 -23.02
CA ALA A 17 7.16 -15.26 -22.20
C ALA A 17 6.46 -14.52 -21.05
N ALA A 18 5.35 -13.83 -21.31
CA ALA A 18 4.59 -13.13 -20.28
C ALA A 18 4.05 -14.08 -19.20
N ARG A 19 3.51 -15.24 -19.61
CA ARG A 19 3.06 -16.28 -18.68
C ARG A 19 4.20 -16.85 -17.84
N ALA A 20 5.34 -17.17 -18.46
CA ALA A 20 6.52 -17.66 -17.75
C ALA A 20 7.02 -16.63 -16.71
N PHE A 21 6.98 -15.33 -17.02
CA PHE A 21 7.33 -14.29 -16.08
C PHE A 21 6.37 -14.19 -14.89
N ILE A 22 5.05 -14.26 -15.13
CA ILE A 22 4.07 -14.33 -14.02
C ILE A 22 4.28 -15.59 -13.17
N GLU A 23 4.59 -16.74 -13.77
CA GLU A 23 4.90 -17.95 -13.00
C GLU A 23 6.19 -17.80 -12.17
N PHE A 24 7.22 -17.14 -12.71
CA PHE A 24 8.40 -16.77 -11.92
C PHE A 24 8.04 -15.87 -10.73
N LEU A 25 7.23 -14.83 -10.95
CA LEU A 25 6.79 -13.92 -9.88
C LEU A 25 5.96 -14.63 -8.79
N LYS A 26 5.38 -15.80 -9.05
CA LYS A 26 4.65 -16.60 -8.05
C LYS A 26 5.57 -17.51 -7.21
N MET A 27 6.85 -17.62 -7.56
CA MET A 27 7.80 -18.48 -6.84
C MET A 27 8.33 -17.78 -5.58
N PRO A 28 8.58 -18.52 -4.47
CA PRO A 28 9.22 -17.95 -3.28
C PRO A 28 10.54 -17.25 -3.60
N LEU A 29 11.34 -17.85 -4.50
CA LEU A 29 12.62 -17.31 -4.95
C LEU A 29 12.51 -15.86 -5.47
N ALA A 30 11.51 -15.56 -6.30
CA ALA A 30 11.35 -14.22 -6.86
C ALA A 30 11.08 -13.18 -5.76
N HIS A 31 10.25 -13.54 -4.79
CA HIS A 31 9.95 -12.70 -3.64
C HIS A 31 11.17 -12.53 -2.74
N GLU A 32 11.87 -13.61 -2.42
CA GLU A 32 13.04 -13.61 -1.53
C GLU A 32 14.20 -12.78 -2.10
N ILE A 33 14.41 -12.81 -3.42
CA ILE A 33 15.39 -11.94 -4.10
C ILE A 33 15.06 -10.46 -3.86
N TRP A 34 13.79 -10.05 -3.98
CA TRP A 34 13.39 -8.66 -3.70
C TRP A 34 13.41 -8.32 -2.21
N MET A 35 12.98 -9.24 -1.34
CA MET A 35 13.04 -9.08 0.11
C MET A 35 14.47 -8.79 0.58
N ALA A 36 15.46 -9.46 0.01
CA ALA A 36 16.88 -9.27 0.31
C ALA A 36 17.45 -7.94 -0.20
N GLN A 37 16.87 -7.36 -1.25
CA GLN A 37 17.25 -6.04 -1.76
C GLN A 37 16.63 -4.88 -0.97
N GLY A 38 15.62 -5.15 -0.13
CA GLY A 38 14.91 -4.15 0.66
C GLY A 38 13.80 -3.44 -0.10
N GLY A 39 13.04 -2.58 0.60
CA GLY A 39 11.92 -1.81 0.00
C GLY A 39 10.71 -2.64 -0.41
N PHE A 40 10.67 -3.94 -0.07
CA PHE A 40 9.63 -4.86 -0.47
C PHE A 40 9.11 -5.68 0.73
N VAL A 41 7.78 -5.77 0.83
CA VAL A 41 7.07 -6.70 1.71
C VAL A 41 6.05 -7.48 0.89
N THR A 42 5.69 -8.68 1.32
CA THR A 42 4.83 -9.56 0.52
C THR A 42 3.77 -10.26 1.36
N PRO A 43 2.54 -10.42 0.85
CA PRO A 43 1.54 -11.26 1.49
C PRO A 43 1.75 -12.76 1.22
N PHE A 44 2.73 -13.13 0.37
CA PHE A 44 2.95 -14.51 -0.01
C PHE A 44 3.56 -15.32 1.15
N LYS A 45 2.80 -16.29 1.67
CA LYS A 45 3.17 -17.06 2.87
C LYS A 45 4.25 -18.13 2.64
N GLY A 46 4.59 -18.41 1.39
CA GLY A 46 5.56 -19.45 1.02
C GLY A 46 7.03 -19.01 1.11
N VAL A 47 7.30 -17.77 1.48
CA VAL A 47 8.66 -17.20 1.53
C VAL A 47 9.37 -17.50 2.84
N ASN A 48 10.70 -17.55 2.80
CA ASN A 48 11.54 -17.47 3.99
C ASN A 48 11.55 -16.03 4.54
N LYS A 49 10.94 -15.84 5.72
CA LYS A 49 10.90 -14.52 6.39
C LYS A 49 12.28 -14.00 6.80
N ASP A 50 13.28 -14.87 6.93
CA ASP A 50 14.64 -14.45 7.25
C ASP A 50 15.36 -13.83 6.04
N ALA A 51 14.75 -13.87 4.84
CA ALA A 51 15.28 -13.21 3.65
C ALA A 51 14.99 -11.69 3.61
N TYR A 52 14.22 -11.14 4.56
CA TYR A 52 14.03 -9.68 4.64
C TYR A 52 15.34 -8.96 4.98
N ALA A 53 15.66 -7.91 4.24
CA ALA A 53 16.90 -7.14 4.40
C ALA A 53 17.07 -6.44 5.76
N SER A 54 16.00 -6.33 6.57
CA SER A 54 16.07 -5.75 7.91
C SER A 54 14.97 -6.27 8.84
N ASP A 55 15.20 -6.16 10.15
CA ASP A 55 14.20 -6.50 11.16
C ASP A 55 12.93 -5.64 11.03
N ALA A 56 13.06 -4.38 10.62
CA ALA A 56 11.92 -3.50 10.36
C ALA A 56 11.06 -4.03 9.21
N LEU A 57 11.67 -4.44 8.10
CA LEU A 57 10.95 -5.05 6.96
C LEU A 57 10.33 -6.39 7.34
N LYS A 58 11.03 -7.20 8.15
CA LYS A 58 10.49 -8.46 8.67
C LYS A 58 9.23 -8.23 9.50
N LYS A 59 9.26 -7.25 10.42
CA LYS A 59 8.10 -6.86 11.23
C LYS A 59 6.93 -6.38 10.37
N GLN A 60 7.19 -5.54 9.36
CA GLN A 60 6.17 -5.05 8.42
C GLN A 60 5.57 -6.18 7.58
N GLY A 61 6.40 -7.10 7.08
CA GLY A 61 5.96 -8.29 6.36
C GLY A 61 5.08 -9.20 7.21
N GLU A 62 5.41 -9.37 8.50
CA GLU A 62 4.57 -10.12 9.45
C GLU A 62 3.22 -9.45 9.70
N ILE A 63 3.18 -8.11 9.82
CA ILE A 63 1.92 -7.36 9.92
C ILE A 63 1.04 -7.61 8.69
N LEU A 64 1.64 -7.55 7.49
CA LEU A 64 0.93 -7.79 6.22
C LEU A 64 0.43 -9.24 6.11
N ALA A 65 1.30 -10.23 6.34
CA ALA A 65 0.98 -11.65 6.16
C ALA A 65 -0.07 -12.18 7.16
N ASN A 66 -0.19 -11.54 8.33
CA ASN A 66 -1.15 -11.87 9.38
C ASN A 66 -2.38 -10.96 9.38
N ALA A 67 -2.49 -10.01 8.45
CA ALA A 67 -3.64 -9.13 8.37
C ALA A 67 -4.91 -9.92 8.04
N SER A 68 -5.97 -9.70 8.83
CA SER A 68 -7.31 -10.25 8.52
C SER A 68 -7.88 -9.72 7.20
N THR A 69 -7.46 -8.51 6.80
CA THR A 69 -7.90 -7.83 5.58
C THR A 69 -6.84 -6.81 5.20
N PHE A 70 -6.50 -6.75 3.92
CA PHE A 70 -5.73 -5.66 3.33
C PHE A 70 -6.69 -4.70 2.62
N ARG A 71 -6.48 -3.39 2.77
CA ARG A 71 -7.21 -2.37 2.04
C ARG A 71 -6.23 -1.44 1.35
N PHE A 72 -6.52 -1.10 0.09
CA PHE A 72 -5.83 0.00 -0.56
C PHE A 72 -6.23 1.30 0.13
N ASP A 73 -5.26 2.19 0.32
CA ASP A 73 -5.60 3.54 0.76
C ASP A 73 -6.45 4.23 -0.31
N GLY A 74 -7.34 5.11 0.14
CA GLY A 74 -8.35 5.72 -0.73
C GLY A 74 -7.84 6.90 -1.53
N SER A 75 -6.55 7.25 -1.49
CA SER A 75 -6.07 8.54 -2.03
C SER A 75 -6.37 8.68 -3.53
N ASP A 76 -6.17 7.61 -4.29
CA ASP A 76 -6.41 7.59 -5.75
C ASP A 76 -7.91 7.66 -6.11
N LEU A 77 -8.78 7.29 -5.18
CA LEU A 77 -10.24 7.34 -5.36
C LEU A 77 -10.84 8.67 -4.91
N MET A 78 -10.08 9.52 -4.20
CA MET A 78 -10.59 10.82 -3.77
C MET A 78 -10.70 11.76 -4.98
N PRO A 79 -11.80 12.53 -5.12
CA PRO A 79 -11.86 13.62 -6.08
C PRO A 79 -10.69 14.58 -5.87
N GLY A 80 -10.11 15.14 -6.93
CA GLY A 80 -8.92 15.98 -6.84
C GLY A 80 -9.06 17.16 -5.87
N LYS A 81 -10.26 17.76 -5.77
CA LYS A 81 -10.57 18.83 -4.79
C LYS A 81 -10.45 18.38 -3.33
N ILE A 82 -10.58 17.08 -3.07
CA ILE A 82 -10.41 16.49 -1.75
C ILE A 82 -8.98 16.02 -1.58
N GLY A 83 -8.55 15.04 -2.38
CA GLY A 83 -7.27 14.34 -2.16
C GLY A 83 -6.08 15.28 -2.21
N ALA A 84 -5.93 16.03 -3.30
CA ALA A 84 -4.88 17.02 -3.47
C ALA A 84 -5.24 18.40 -2.87
N GLY A 85 -6.47 18.57 -2.36
CA GLY A 85 -6.96 19.82 -1.80
C GLY A 85 -7.14 19.74 -0.29
N SER A 86 -8.39 19.70 0.17
CA SER A 86 -8.72 19.80 1.60
C SER A 86 -8.06 18.71 2.47
N PHE A 87 -7.90 17.49 1.96
CA PHE A 87 -7.21 16.43 2.68
C PHE A 87 -5.72 16.74 2.85
N TRP A 88 -5.02 17.12 1.77
CA TRP A 88 -3.61 17.50 1.83
C TRP A 88 -3.35 18.65 2.82
N THR A 89 -4.11 19.75 2.68
CA THR A 89 -4.03 20.88 3.62
C THR A 89 -4.36 20.45 5.05
N GLY A 90 -5.39 19.63 5.24
CA GLY A 90 -5.77 19.12 6.55
C GLY A 90 -4.67 18.28 7.22
N MET A 91 -3.92 17.48 6.46
CA MET A 91 -2.77 16.73 7.01
C MET A 91 -1.63 17.65 7.43
N ILE A 92 -1.37 18.74 6.70
CA ILE A 92 -0.41 19.78 7.12
C ILE A 92 -0.87 20.45 8.42
N ASP A 93 -2.14 20.85 8.50
CA ASP A 93 -2.70 21.49 9.69
C ASP A 93 -2.65 20.55 10.92
N LEU A 94 -2.91 19.24 10.72
CA LEU A 94 -2.81 18.23 11.77
C LEU A 94 -1.40 18.17 12.34
N VAL A 95 -0.38 18.11 11.48
CA VAL A 95 1.03 18.15 11.89
C VAL A 95 1.37 19.50 12.54
N GLY A 96 0.74 20.58 12.09
CA GLY A 96 0.84 21.91 12.68
C GLY A 96 0.12 22.09 14.03
N GLY A 97 -0.59 21.07 14.53
CA GLY A 97 -1.21 21.05 15.86
C GLY A 97 -2.72 21.27 15.88
N LYS A 98 -3.39 21.38 14.72
CA LYS A 98 -4.85 21.37 14.65
C LYS A 98 -5.38 20.01 15.09
N SER A 99 -6.50 19.97 15.82
CA SER A 99 -7.04 18.70 16.31
C SER A 99 -7.47 17.79 15.16
N ALA A 100 -7.29 16.47 15.33
CA ALA A 100 -7.72 15.49 14.34
C ALA A 100 -9.23 15.60 14.05
N GLN A 101 -10.03 15.96 15.05
CA GLN A 101 -11.48 16.15 14.92
C GLN A 101 -11.82 17.34 14.01
N ASP A 102 -11.15 18.48 14.18
CA ASP A 102 -11.40 19.68 13.38
C ASP A 102 -10.94 19.47 11.94
N VAL A 103 -9.76 18.85 11.75
CA VAL A 103 -9.24 18.48 10.43
C VAL A 103 -10.23 17.57 9.71
N ALA A 104 -10.70 16.49 10.35
CA ALA A 104 -11.67 15.57 9.77
C ALA A 104 -12.99 16.27 9.44
N THR A 105 -13.46 17.16 10.33
CA THR A 105 -14.69 17.93 10.14
C THR A 105 -14.61 18.84 8.90
N ASP A 106 -13.49 19.52 8.70
CA ASP A 106 -13.33 20.44 7.57
C ASP A 106 -13.14 19.70 6.23
N ILE A 107 -12.44 18.56 6.23
CA ILE A 107 -12.37 17.66 5.07
C ILE A 107 -13.77 17.14 4.72
N GLN A 108 -14.55 16.72 5.72
CA GLN A 108 -15.92 16.23 5.52
C GLN A 108 -16.83 17.30 4.92
N LYS A 109 -16.79 18.54 5.43
CA LYS A 109 -17.52 19.68 4.84
C LYS A 109 -17.15 19.89 3.37
N SER A 110 -15.87 19.82 3.04
CA SER A 110 -15.38 19.97 1.67
C SER A 110 -15.89 18.85 0.76
N TRP A 111 -15.96 17.62 1.29
CA TRP A 111 -16.51 16.47 0.60
C TRP A 111 -18.01 16.61 0.32
N ASP A 112 -18.79 17.05 1.31
CA ASP A 112 -20.23 17.21 1.16
C ASP A 112 -20.60 18.35 0.18
N ALA A 113 -19.73 19.36 0.03
CA ALA A 113 -19.92 20.45 -0.93
C ALA A 113 -19.68 20.05 -2.40
N ILE A 114 -19.15 18.86 -2.67
CA ILE A 114 -18.89 18.36 -4.03
C ILE A 114 -19.72 17.13 -4.40
N LYS A 115 -20.65 16.71 -3.52
CA LYS A 115 -21.63 15.67 -3.79
C LYS A 115 -22.72 16.16 -4.75
#